data_AF-A0A9D7S8R7-F1
#
_entry.id   AF-A0A9D7S8R7-F1
#
_cell.length_a   1.000
_cell.length_b   1.000
_cell.length_c   1.000
_cell.angle_alpha   90.00
_cell.angle_beta   90.00
_cell.angle_gamma   90.00
#
_symmetry.space_group_name_H-M   'P 1'
#
loop_
_entity.id
_entity.type
_entity.pdbx_description
1 polymer ?
#
loop_
_entity_poly.entity_id
_entity_poly.type
_entity_poly.pdbx_seq_one_letter_code
_entity_poly.pdbx_strand_id
1 'polypeptide(L)'
;MNNQSFDIPFIIDKIILIESLNGIHKSTAEDLYKNILLSQFDDINPIYESIESKDDLINLLIKIDSCITQNKFHPLIHIEAHGLDSELGLSLNSSESITWEELKPYLRRINISCCNNLVLCISACNSINIVKELVTAFYDNDRYESPFFGFVSPIGRVTWEELYMQYSVFYKSLSKEKNFNMAVTEMNKGFTSKFSYYSCYQAFLIIIKKFANTFIKDRVLNIQKDFSVLDECCEMYNYTL
;
A
#
# COMPACT_ATOMS: atom_id res chain seq x y z
N MET A 1 -2.77 -23.74 -2.91
CA MET A 1 -2.60 -23.27 -4.30
C MET A 1 -1.12 -22.94 -4.46
N ASN A 2 -0.43 -23.57 -5.40
CA ASN A 2 0.93 -23.19 -5.75
C ASN A 2 0.88 -21.74 -6.25
N ASN A 3 1.49 -20.82 -5.51
CA ASN A 3 1.69 -19.44 -5.94
C ASN A 3 2.72 -19.45 -7.07
N GLN A 4 2.29 -19.73 -8.30
CA GLN A 4 3.01 -19.23 -9.46
C GLN A 4 2.86 -17.70 -9.40
N SER A 5 3.91 -17.01 -8.96
CA SER A 5 3.97 -15.56 -9.07
C SER A 5 4.01 -15.23 -10.56
N PHE A 6 2.92 -14.69 -11.08
CA PHE A 6 2.97 -14.03 -12.38
C PHE A 6 3.84 -12.78 -12.19
N ASP A 7 5.03 -12.77 -12.80
CA ASP A 7 5.85 -11.57 -12.89
C ASP A 7 5.16 -10.62 -13.88
N ILE A 8 4.29 -9.77 -13.34
CA ILE A 8 3.62 -8.73 -14.13
C ILE A 8 4.64 -7.60 -14.31
N PRO A 9 4.96 -7.21 -15.56
CA PRO A 9 5.92 -6.14 -15.81
C PRO A 9 5.42 -4.83 -15.20
N PHE A 10 6.34 -4.07 -14.63
CA PHE A 10 6.10 -2.73 -14.09
C PHE A 10 7.20 -1.80 -14.56
N ILE A 11 6.89 -0.50 -14.58
CA ILE A 11 7.84 0.56 -14.94
C ILE A 11 8.12 1.41 -13.70
N ILE A 12 9.38 1.76 -13.43
CA ILE A 12 9.72 2.80 -12.44
C ILE A 12 10.65 3.77 -13.14
N ASP A 13 10.18 5.00 -13.31
CA ASP A 13 10.96 6.11 -13.87
C ASP A 13 11.01 7.31 -12.89
N LYS A 14 10.39 7.16 -11.71
CA LYS A 14 10.46 8.13 -10.62
C LYS A 14 10.36 7.43 -9.27
N ILE A 15 11.27 7.75 -8.36
CA ILE A 15 11.17 7.39 -6.93
C ILE A 15 10.95 8.67 -6.13
N ILE A 16 9.97 8.66 -5.23
CA ILE A 16 9.67 9.77 -4.32
C ILE A 16 9.65 9.22 -2.89
N LEU A 17 10.64 9.61 -2.08
CA LEU A 17 10.68 9.33 -0.65
C LEU A 17 10.04 10.50 0.10
N ILE A 18 8.92 10.22 0.78
CA ILE A 18 8.16 11.16 1.59
C ILE A 18 8.40 10.82 3.05
N GLU A 19 8.88 11.77 3.84
CA GLU A 19 9.24 11.58 5.23
C GLU A 19 8.41 12.48 6.14
N SER A 20 7.81 11.89 7.19
CA SER A 20 7.13 12.64 8.26
C SER A 20 7.51 12.07 9.64
N LEU A 21 8.75 12.30 10.04
CA LEU A 21 9.38 11.81 11.26
C LEU A 21 10.16 12.96 11.94
N ASN A 22 10.75 12.67 13.10
CA ASN A 22 11.66 13.56 13.80
C ASN A 22 12.85 12.82 14.40
N GLY A 23 13.83 13.59 14.86
CA GLY A 23 15.02 13.07 15.55
C GLY A 23 15.75 12.01 14.73
N ILE A 24 16.11 10.90 15.38
CA ILE A 24 16.89 9.82 14.77
C ILE A 24 16.13 9.11 13.63
N HIS A 25 14.80 9.03 13.72
CA HIS A 25 13.97 8.42 12.69
C HIS A 25 14.03 9.21 11.38
N LYS A 26 14.00 10.54 11.47
CA LYS A 26 14.19 11.42 10.30
C LYS A 26 15.57 11.25 9.68
N SER A 27 16.61 11.22 10.52
CA SER A 27 17.99 11.00 10.06
C SER A 27 18.13 9.68 9.29
N THR A 28 17.44 8.61 9.71
CA THR A 28 17.51 7.32 9.02
C THR A 28 16.84 7.33 7.64
N ALA A 29 15.75 8.08 7.48
CA ALA A 29 15.10 8.26 6.18
C ALA A 29 16.00 9.08 5.23
N GLU A 30 16.64 10.13 5.74
CA GLU A 30 17.60 10.93 4.97
C GLU A 30 18.82 10.09 4.54
N ASP A 31 19.33 9.23 5.43
CA ASP A 31 20.44 8.34 5.14
C ASP A 31 20.06 7.31 4.08
N LEU A 32 18.84 6.75 4.14
CA LEU A 32 18.34 5.83 3.11
C LEU A 32 18.31 6.52 1.74
N TYR A 33 17.82 7.76 1.69
CA TYR A 33 17.80 8.55 0.47
C TYR A 33 19.21 8.83 -0.07
N LYS A 34 20.07 9.43 0.76
CA LYS A 34 21.40 9.91 0.35
C LYS A 34 22.34 8.77 -0.01
N ASN A 35 22.34 7.69 0.78
CA ASN A 35 23.34 6.63 0.66
C ASN A 35 22.88 5.51 -0.28
N ILE A 36 21.57 5.27 -0.38
CA ILE A 36 21.03 4.16 -1.17
C ILE A 36 20.29 4.66 -2.40
N LEU A 37 19.23 5.46 -2.26
CA LEU A 37 18.40 5.81 -3.41
C LEU A 37 19.18 6.58 -4.48
N LEU A 38 19.93 7.61 -4.09
CA LEU A 38 20.74 8.38 -5.03
C LEU A 38 21.82 7.54 -5.73
N SER A 39 22.34 6.48 -5.09
CA SER A 39 23.40 5.64 -5.67
C SER A 39 22.89 4.49 -6.51
N GLN A 40 21.70 3.96 -6.19
CA GLN A 40 21.12 2.80 -6.87
C GLN A 40 20.20 3.17 -8.03
N PHE A 41 19.77 4.43 -8.12
CA PHE A 41 18.76 4.92 -9.05
C PHE A 41 19.13 6.31 -9.61
N ASP A 42 20.41 6.57 -9.84
CA ASP A 42 20.93 7.86 -10.31
C ASP A 42 20.32 8.31 -11.66
N ASP A 43 19.98 7.34 -12.52
CA ASP A 43 19.35 7.51 -13.82
C ASP A 43 17.94 8.10 -13.77
N ILE A 44 17.17 7.84 -12.71
CA ILE A 44 15.77 8.30 -12.57
C ILE A 44 15.60 9.48 -11.61
N ASN A 45 16.70 9.95 -11.00
CA ASN A 45 16.79 11.10 -10.09
C ASN A 45 15.71 11.07 -8.98
N PRO A 46 15.91 10.27 -7.92
CA PRO A 46 14.99 10.14 -6.80
C PRO A 46 14.78 11.47 -6.08
N ILE A 47 13.57 11.71 -5.61
CA ILE A 47 13.19 12.93 -4.90
C ILE A 47 12.98 12.60 -3.42
N TYR A 48 13.44 13.49 -2.55
CA TYR A 48 13.15 13.47 -1.11
C TYR A 48 12.27 14.66 -0.75
N GLU A 49 11.15 14.40 -0.08
CA GLU A 49 10.20 15.40 0.41
C GLU A 49 9.97 15.18 1.90
N SER A 50 10.32 16.18 2.72
CA SER A 50 10.06 16.16 4.16
C SER A 50 8.79 16.97 4.42
N ILE A 51 7.83 16.37 5.12
CA ILE A 51 6.50 16.93 5.39
C ILE A 51 6.18 16.87 6.87
N GLU A 52 5.40 17.83 7.37
CA GLU A 52 5.08 17.91 8.80
C GLU A 52 3.63 17.55 9.09
N SER A 53 2.71 18.06 8.27
CA SER A 53 1.26 18.01 8.51
C SER A 53 0.51 17.07 7.57
N LYS A 54 -0.74 16.79 7.94
CA LYS A 54 -1.68 16.08 7.07
C LYS A 54 -1.93 16.83 5.77
N ASP A 55 -2.04 18.15 5.85
CA ASP A 55 -2.24 19.01 4.69
C ASP A 55 -1.03 18.97 3.77
N ASP A 56 0.20 18.94 4.30
CA ASP A 56 1.42 18.78 3.48
C ASP A 56 1.41 17.47 2.70
N LEU A 57 1.06 16.36 3.35
CA LEU A 57 0.97 15.05 2.70
C LEU A 57 -0.08 15.07 1.58
N ILE A 58 -1.28 15.58 1.86
CA ILE A 58 -2.37 15.65 0.89
C ILE A 58 -1.99 16.53 -0.29
N ASN A 59 -1.43 17.71 -0.03
CA ASN A 59 -1.02 18.66 -1.06
C ASN A 59 0.10 18.07 -1.93
N LEU A 60 1.04 17.34 -1.34
CA LEU A 60 2.10 16.65 -2.08
C LEU A 60 1.54 15.54 -2.97
N LEU A 61 0.59 14.73 -2.49
CA LEU A 61 -0.04 13.69 -3.31
C LEU A 61 -0.86 14.28 -4.47
N ILE A 62 -1.58 15.39 -4.25
CA ILE A 62 -2.28 16.13 -5.31
C ILE A 62 -1.28 16.68 -6.35
N LYS A 63 -0.15 17.22 -5.89
CA LYS A 63 0.92 17.71 -6.76
C LYS A 63 1.51 16.57 -7.60
N ILE A 64 1.78 15.41 -6.99
CA ILE A 64 2.29 14.23 -7.69
C ILE A 64 1.31 13.79 -8.79
N ASP A 65 0.03 13.66 -8.48
CA ASP A 65 -1.03 13.31 -9.45
C ASP A 65 -1.07 14.29 -10.64
N SER A 66 -1.00 15.59 -10.34
CA SER A 66 -0.96 16.65 -11.36
C SER A 66 0.29 16.53 -12.25
N CYS A 67 1.45 16.27 -11.66
CA CYS A 67 2.70 16.09 -12.38
C CYS A 67 2.68 14.83 -13.28
N ILE A 68 2.09 13.73 -12.83
CA ILE A 68 1.92 12.50 -13.64
C ILE A 68 1.05 12.80 -14.86
N THR A 69 -0.07 13.49 -14.66
CA THR A 69 -0.99 13.85 -15.74
C THR A 69 -0.31 14.70 -16.82
N GLN A 70 0.61 15.58 -16.41
CA GLN A 70 1.34 16.46 -17.33
C GLN A 70 2.52 15.78 -18.02
N ASN A 71 3.31 15.01 -17.27
CA ASN A 71 4.62 14.52 -17.73
C ASN A 71 4.66 13.02 -18.04
N LYS A 72 3.60 12.29 -17.69
CA LYS A 72 3.43 10.83 -17.89
C LYS A 72 4.61 10.01 -17.35
N PHE A 73 4.61 9.81 -16.03
CA PHE A 73 5.60 8.98 -15.36
C PHE A 73 4.94 7.96 -14.41
N HIS A 74 5.70 6.95 -13.99
CA HIS A 74 5.29 5.80 -13.22
C HIS A 74 6.03 5.77 -11.87
N PRO A 75 5.41 6.32 -10.80
CA PRO A 75 6.10 6.48 -9.53
C PRO A 75 6.17 5.21 -8.69
N LEU A 76 7.30 5.04 -8.02
CA LEU A 76 7.39 4.39 -6.72
C LEU A 76 7.37 5.48 -5.64
N ILE A 77 6.32 5.49 -4.82
CA ILE A 77 6.21 6.37 -3.65
C ILE A 77 6.58 5.57 -2.41
N HIS A 78 7.56 6.05 -1.65
CA HIS A 78 7.91 5.50 -0.35
C HIS A 78 7.54 6.51 0.74
N ILE A 79 6.66 6.13 1.67
CA ILE A 79 6.30 6.95 2.83
C ILE A 79 6.98 6.39 4.08
N GLU A 80 7.76 7.21 4.77
CA GLU A 80 8.28 6.94 6.11
C GLU A 80 7.55 7.79 7.15
N ALA A 81 6.86 7.13 8.08
CA ALA A 81 6.09 7.76 9.15
C ALA A 81 5.87 6.75 10.29
N HIS A 82 5.33 7.21 11.42
CA HIS A 82 4.86 6.28 12.45
C HIS A 82 3.50 5.69 12.08
N GLY A 83 3.25 4.44 12.47
CA GLY A 83 1.91 3.85 12.40
C GLY A 83 1.09 4.27 13.62
N LEU A 84 -0.22 4.44 13.46
CA LEU A 84 -1.13 4.63 14.61
C LEU A 84 -1.25 3.35 15.42
N ASP A 85 -1.41 3.47 16.75
CA ASP A 85 -1.68 2.33 17.63
C ASP A 85 -3.01 1.64 17.30
N SER A 86 -3.98 2.38 16.76
CA SER A 86 -5.24 1.82 16.23
C SER A 86 -5.04 0.96 14.99
N GLU A 87 -3.86 1.03 14.36
CA GLU A 87 -3.48 0.41 13.10
C GLU A 87 -4.27 0.89 11.87
N LEU A 88 -5.07 1.96 12.03
CA LEU A 88 -5.96 2.50 10.99
C LEU A 88 -5.33 3.62 10.16
N GLY A 89 -4.03 3.90 10.33
CA GLY A 89 -3.39 5.00 9.61
C GLY A 89 -1.97 5.30 10.05
N LEU A 90 -1.53 6.52 9.72
CA LEU A 90 -0.22 7.07 10.02
C LEU A 90 -0.33 8.20 11.05
N SER A 91 0.67 8.31 11.91
CA SER A 91 0.95 9.49 12.74
C SER A 91 2.05 10.29 12.08
N LEU A 92 1.80 11.58 11.86
CA LEU A 92 2.71 12.51 11.20
C LEU A 92 3.54 13.29 12.23
N ASN A 93 4.58 13.98 11.76
CA ASN A 93 5.49 14.71 12.64
C ASN A 93 4.80 15.84 13.44
N SER A 94 3.79 16.47 12.86
CA SER A 94 2.90 17.45 13.52
C SER A 94 2.03 16.89 14.65
N SER A 95 2.09 15.58 14.92
CA SER A 95 1.17 14.83 15.80
C SER A 95 -0.25 14.68 15.25
N GLU A 96 -0.52 15.18 14.03
CA GLU A 96 -1.75 14.86 13.32
C GLU A 96 -1.74 13.40 12.85
N SER A 97 -2.94 12.86 12.63
CA SER A 97 -3.13 11.53 12.08
C SER A 97 -3.86 11.57 10.75
N ILE A 98 -3.56 10.60 9.89
CA ILE A 98 -4.27 10.37 8.64
C ILE A 98 -4.66 8.90 8.55
N THR A 99 -5.93 8.62 8.33
CA THR A 99 -6.41 7.24 8.22
C THR A 99 -6.16 6.66 6.83
N TRP A 100 -6.16 5.33 6.72
CA TRP A 100 -6.12 4.66 5.42
C TRP A 100 -7.33 5.03 4.54
N GLU A 101 -8.50 5.24 5.15
CA GLU A 101 -9.71 5.68 4.45
C GLU A 101 -9.51 7.06 3.80
N GLU A 102 -8.87 7.99 4.51
CA GLU A 102 -8.58 9.34 4.02
C GLU A 102 -7.47 9.34 2.96
N LEU A 103 -6.46 8.48 3.09
CA LEU A 103 -5.33 8.39 2.16
C LEU A 103 -5.70 7.70 0.83
N LYS A 104 -6.59 6.70 0.89
CA LYS A 104 -6.99 5.85 -0.24
C LYS A 104 -7.45 6.61 -1.49
N PRO A 105 -8.31 7.65 -1.42
CA PRO A 105 -8.74 8.42 -2.59
C PRO A 105 -7.59 9.12 -3.34
N TYR A 106 -6.52 9.52 -2.65
CA TYR A 106 -5.36 10.16 -3.27
C TYR A 106 -4.49 9.14 -4.00
N LEU A 107 -4.17 8.03 -3.32
CA LEU A 107 -3.41 6.94 -3.90
C LEU A 107 -4.13 6.32 -5.12
N ARG A 108 -5.46 6.16 -5.04
CA ARG A 108 -6.28 5.71 -6.18
C ARG A 108 -6.18 6.65 -7.37
N ARG A 109 -6.30 7.96 -7.16
CA ARG A 109 -6.16 8.93 -8.26
C ARG A 109 -4.80 8.83 -8.93
N ILE A 110 -3.72 8.79 -8.13
CA ILE A 110 -2.36 8.61 -8.65
C ILE A 110 -2.25 7.30 -9.45
N ASN A 111 -2.76 6.18 -8.92
CA ASN A 111 -2.69 4.89 -9.60
C ASN A 111 -3.47 4.88 -10.92
N ILE A 112 -4.61 5.58 -10.99
CA ILE A 112 -5.35 5.78 -12.25
C ILE A 112 -4.52 6.61 -13.23
N SER A 113 -3.95 7.73 -12.78
CA SER A 113 -3.17 8.66 -13.60
C SER A 113 -1.90 8.02 -14.18
N CYS A 114 -1.28 7.07 -13.47
CA CYS A 114 -0.15 6.29 -13.98
C CYS A 114 -0.54 4.93 -14.59
N CYS A 115 -1.81 4.77 -15.01
CA CYS A 115 -2.31 3.59 -15.72
C CYS A 115 -2.11 2.26 -14.97
N ASN A 116 -2.43 2.25 -13.67
CA ASN A 116 -2.28 1.11 -12.77
C ASN A 116 -0.83 0.62 -12.63
N ASN A 117 0.09 1.55 -12.35
CA ASN A 117 1.51 1.26 -12.14
C ASN A 117 2.07 1.96 -10.88
N LEU A 118 1.24 2.47 -9.96
CA LEU A 118 1.75 3.05 -8.72
C LEU A 118 2.32 1.94 -7.84
N VAL A 119 3.61 2.02 -7.52
CA VAL A 119 4.21 1.21 -6.47
C VAL A 119 4.25 2.01 -5.19
N LEU A 120 3.76 1.43 -4.10
CA LEU A 120 3.72 2.05 -2.78
C LEU A 120 4.61 1.26 -1.81
N CYS A 121 5.57 1.93 -1.21
CA CYS A 121 6.31 1.42 -0.06
C CYS A 121 5.87 2.21 1.18
N ILE A 122 5.45 1.56 2.26
CA ILE A 122 5.19 2.24 3.53
C ILE A 122 6.09 1.64 4.61
N SER A 123 6.94 2.50 5.17
CA SER A 123 7.80 2.23 6.31
C SER A 123 7.12 2.78 7.57
N ALA A 124 6.13 2.03 8.06
CA ALA A 124 5.38 2.35 9.27
C ALA A 124 4.85 1.07 9.91
N CYS A 125 4.85 0.99 11.25
CA CYS A 125 4.29 -0.14 11.99
C CYS A 125 2.85 -0.42 11.54
N ASN A 126 2.51 -1.70 11.37
CA ASN A 126 1.16 -2.16 11.04
C ASN A 126 0.55 -1.59 9.73
N SER A 127 1.37 -0.99 8.85
CA SER A 127 0.89 -0.41 7.59
C SER A 127 0.26 -1.43 6.63
N ILE A 128 0.46 -2.73 6.87
CA ILE A 128 -0.19 -3.79 6.12
C ILE A 128 -1.72 -3.75 6.20
N ASN A 129 -2.26 -3.15 7.24
CA ASN A 129 -3.71 -3.02 7.42
C ASN A 129 -4.39 -2.14 6.37
N ILE A 130 -3.64 -1.32 5.61
CA ILE A 130 -4.19 -0.63 4.44
C ILE A 130 -4.88 -1.62 3.49
N VAL A 131 -4.34 -2.85 3.33
CA VAL A 131 -4.91 -3.90 2.47
C VAL A 131 -6.29 -4.34 2.96
N LYS A 132 -6.53 -4.36 4.28
CA LYS A 132 -7.86 -4.71 4.84
C LYS A 132 -8.88 -3.64 4.49
N GLU A 133 -8.50 -2.37 4.59
CA GLU A 133 -9.35 -1.22 4.24
C GLU A 133 -9.69 -1.17 2.73
N LEU A 134 -8.85 -1.76 1.88
CA LEU A 134 -9.17 -1.92 0.45
C LEU A 134 -10.35 -2.87 0.23
N VAL A 135 -10.53 -3.86 1.10
CA VAL A 135 -11.63 -4.82 0.97
C VAL A 135 -12.97 -4.18 1.31
N THR A 136 -13.00 -3.25 2.27
CA THR A 136 -14.22 -2.51 2.62
C THR A 136 -14.72 -1.71 1.41
N ALA A 137 -13.82 -1.07 0.67
CA ALA A 137 -14.14 -0.26 -0.51
C ALA A 137 -14.76 -1.05 -1.67
N PHE A 138 -14.59 -2.37 -1.73
CA PHE A 138 -15.23 -3.20 -2.75
C PHE A 138 -16.76 -3.28 -2.58
N TYR A 139 -17.25 -3.03 -1.36
CA TYR A 139 -18.68 -3.05 -1.04
C TYR A 139 -19.36 -1.68 -1.17
N ASP A 140 -18.58 -0.59 -1.21
CA ASP A 140 -19.08 0.77 -1.33
C ASP A 140 -19.16 1.16 -2.83
N ASN A 141 -20.39 1.04 -3.35
CA ASN A 141 -20.84 0.83 -4.74
C ASN A 141 -20.39 1.73 -5.92
N ASP A 142 -19.37 2.59 -5.86
CA ASP A 142 -19.11 3.51 -7.00
C ASP A 142 -17.71 3.52 -7.61
N ARG A 143 -16.65 3.06 -6.92
CA ARG A 143 -15.27 3.12 -7.47
C ARG A 143 -14.37 2.00 -6.96
N TYR A 144 -14.01 1.09 -7.85
CA TYR A 144 -13.34 -0.19 -7.57
C TYR A 144 -11.85 -0.20 -7.94
N GLU A 145 -11.28 0.92 -8.39
CA GLU A 145 -9.88 0.97 -8.79
C GLU A 145 -8.95 0.82 -7.58
N SER A 146 -7.93 -0.02 -7.75
CA SER A 146 -6.92 -0.25 -6.73
C SER A 146 -6.15 1.04 -6.44
N PRO A 147 -5.80 1.35 -5.18
CA PRO A 147 -4.96 2.50 -4.86
C PRO A 147 -3.47 2.28 -5.16
N PHE A 148 -3.08 1.10 -5.60
CA PHE A 148 -1.72 0.80 -6.05
C PHE A 148 -1.72 -0.40 -6.99
N PHE A 149 -0.69 -0.50 -7.81
CA PHE A 149 -0.32 -1.71 -8.52
C PHE A 149 0.44 -2.69 -7.63
N GLY A 150 1.38 -2.17 -6.83
CA GLY A 150 2.22 -2.97 -5.94
C GLY A 150 2.39 -2.27 -4.60
N PHE A 151 2.45 -3.04 -3.52
CA PHE A 151 2.54 -2.52 -2.15
C PHE A 151 3.56 -3.31 -1.34
N VAL A 152 4.52 -2.61 -0.72
CA VAL A 152 5.54 -3.18 0.17
C VAL A 152 5.42 -2.55 1.55
N SER A 153 5.32 -3.38 2.59
CA SER A 153 5.09 -2.92 3.96
C SER A 153 5.57 -3.94 4.99
N PRO A 154 5.97 -3.52 6.20
CA PRO A 154 6.21 -4.41 7.32
C PRO A 154 4.92 -5.13 7.76
N ILE A 155 5.08 -6.36 8.24
CA ILE A 155 4.03 -7.22 8.81
C ILE A 155 4.13 -7.10 10.34
N GLY A 156 3.75 -5.94 10.87
CA GLY A 156 3.74 -5.68 12.32
C GLY A 156 4.65 -4.53 12.73
N ARG A 157 5.22 -4.66 13.93
CA ARG A 157 6.19 -3.70 14.50
C ARG A 157 7.58 -3.95 13.93
N VAL A 158 8.33 -2.87 13.74
CA VAL A 158 9.68 -2.86 13.20
C VAL A 158 10.46 -1.69 13.81
N THR A 159 11.75 -1.84 14.07
CA THR A 159 12.59 -0.75 14.58
C THR A 159 13.13 0.10 13.44
N TRP A 160 13.58 1.32 13.75
CA TRP A 160 14.13 2.22 12.73
C TRP A 160 15.44 1.70 12.13
N GLU A 161 16.26 0.99 12.93
CA GLU A 161 17.47 0.32 12.46
C GLU A 161 17.12 -0.77 11.44
N GLU A 162 16.14 -1.61 11.76
CA GLU A 162 15.68 -2.68 10.87
C GLU A 162 15.05 -2.10 9.60
N LEU A 163 14.24 -1.03 9.69
CA LEU A 163 13.70 -0.32 8.53
C LEU A 163 14.82 0.13 7.59
N TYR A 164 15.81 0.87 8.09
CA TYR A 164 16.93 1.34 7.29
C TYR A 164 17.72 0.19 6.65
N MET A 165 18.09 -0.82 7.44
CA MET A 165 18.88 -1.96 6.95
C MET A 165 18.12 -2.77 5.90
N GLN A 166 16.84 -3.10 6.16
CA GLN A 166 16.05 -3.92 5.26
C GLN A 166 15.69 -3.15 3.98
N TYR A 167 15.29 -1.88 4.06
CA TYR A 167 15.05 -1.08 2.84
C TYR A 167 16.34 -0.85 2.04
N SER A 168 17.51 -0.74 2.71
CA SER A 168 18.79 -0.69 2.01
C SER A 168 19.05 -1.94 1.16
N VAL A 169 18.73 -3.13 1.70
CA VAL A 169 18.84 -4.40 0.96
C VAL A 169 17.79 -4.47 -0.15
N PHE A 170 16.55 -4.07 0.15
CA PHE A 170 15.44 -4.03 -0.80
C PHE A 170 15.80 -3.21 -2.05
N TYR A 171 16.23 -1.96 -1.87
CA TYR A 171 16.51 -1.07 -3.00
C TYR A 171 17.72 -1.52 -3.84
N LYS A 172 18.77 -2.07 -3.21
CA LYS A 172 19.90 -2.69 -3.91
C LYS A 172 19.49 -3.91 -4.74
N SER A 173 18.59 -4.73 -4.20
CA SER A 173 18.06 -5.89 -4.94
C SER A 173 17.10 -5.43 -6.05
N LEU A 174 16.27 -4.43 -5.80
CA LEU A 174 15.30 -3.92 -6.77
C LEU A 174 15.99 -3.25 -7.96
N SER A 175 17.03 -2.44 -7.74
CA SER A 175 17.78 -1.79 -8.83
C SER A 175 18.44 -2.81 -9.77
N LYS A 176 18.98 -3.89 -9.20
CA LYS A 176 19.68 -4.94 -9.93
C LYS A 176 18.75 -5.92 -10.63
N GLU A 177 17.78 -6.47 -9.90
CA GLU A 177 16.97 -7.60 -10.35
C GLU A 177 15.64 -7.16 -10.98
N LYS A 178 15.19 -5.93 -10.70
CA LYS A 178 13.91 -5.37 -11.17
C LYS A 178 12.72 -6.29 -10.84
N ASN A 179 12.76 -6.93 -9.67
CA ASN A 179 11.75 -7.86 -9.21
C ASN A 179 11.42 -7.63 -7.72
N PHE A 180 10.19 -7.24 -7.42
CA PHE A 180 9.74 -6.97 -6.05
C PHE A 180 9.72 -8.21 -5.15
N ASN A 181 9.34 -9.38 -5.68
CA ASN A 181 9.34 -10.61 -4.88
C ASN A 181 10.76 -10.97 -4.44
N MET A 182 11.74 -10.83 -5.35
CA MET A 182 13.15 -11.03 -5.02
C MET A 182 13.63 -9.99 -4.01
N ALA A 183 13.34 -8.71 -4.23
CA ALA A 183 13.77 -7.63 -3.33
C ALA A 183 13.21 -7.80 -1.90
N VAL A 184 11.92 -8.16 -1.77
CA VAL A 184 11.31 -8.46 -0.46
C VAL A 184 11.83 -9.76 0.13
N THR A 185 12.15 -10.76 -0.70
CA THR A 185 12.79 -11.99 -0.20
C THR A 185 14.17 -11.69 0.38
N GLU A 186 14.99 -10.90 -0.32
CA GLU A 186 16.32 -10.51 0.16
C GLU A 186 16.26 -9.65 1.43
N MET A 187 15.38 -8.63 1.48
CA MET A 187 15.28 -7.77 2.67
C MET A 187 14.83 -8.52 3.93
N ASN A 188 14.15 -9.65 3.77
CA ASN A 188 13.66 -10.48 4.88
C ASN A 188 14.70 -11.49 5.39
N LYS A 189 15.82 -11.69 4.69
CA LYS A 189 16.86 -12.64 5.10
C LYS A 189 17.65 -12.10 6.29
N GLY A 190 17.71 -12.89 7.35
CA GLY A 190 18.53 -12.57 8.52
C GLY A 190 17.91 -11.56 9.50
N PHE A 191 16.70 -11.05 9.24
CA PHE A 191 16.00 -10.11 10.13
C PHE A 191 14.79 -10.76 10.80
N THR A 192 14.45 -10.27 11.99
CA THR A 192 13.27 -10.71 12.73
C THR A 192 12.00 -10.10 12.16
N SER A 193 12.04 -8.80 11.89
CA SER A 193 10.99 -8.06 11.19
C SER A 193 10.81 -8.57 9.76
N LYS A 194 9.55 -8.70 9.36
CA LYS A 194 9.15 -9.23 8.05
C LYS A 194 8.39 -8.20 7.27
N PHE A 195 8.65 -8.15 5.97
CA PHE A 195 7.94 -7.36 4.99
C PHE A 195 7.17 -8.26 4.04
N SER A 196 6.08 -7.74 3.51
CA SER A 196 5.33 -8.39 2.43
C SER A 196 5.26 -7.49 1.21
N TYR A 197 5.18 -8.14 0.05
CA TYR A 197 4.79 -7.51 -1.21
C TYR A 197 3.39 -8.01 -1.59
N TYR A 198 2.49 -7.09 -1.91
CA TYR A 198 1.17 -7.36 -2.45
C TYR A 198 0.97 -6.64 -3.77
N SER A 199 0.68 -7.39 -4.84
CA SER A 199 0.19 -6.80 -6.09
C SER A 199 -1.31 -6.52 -6.00
N CYS A 200 -1.81 -5.66 -6.89
CA CYS A 200 -3.23 -5.40 -7.07
C CYS A 200 -4.01 -6.67 -7.43
N TYR A 201 -3.37 -7.62 -8.14
CA TYR A 201 -3.94 -8.94 -8.41
C TYR A 201 -4.10 -9.77 -7.13
N GLN A 202 -3.09 -9.80 -6.25
CA GLN A 202 -3.21 -10.49 -4.97
C GLN A 202 -4.27 -9.84 -4.08
N ALA A 203 -4.33 -8.51 -4.05
CA ALA A 203 -5.39 -7.77 -3.35
C ALA A 203 -6.78 -8.16 -3.90
N PHE A 204 -6.95 -8.19 -5.22
CA PHE A 204 -8.18 -8.64 -5.87
C PHE A 204 -8.57 -10.08 -5.47
N LEU A 205 -7.62 -11.02 -5.46
CA LEU A 205 -7.90 -12.40 -5.01
C LEU A 205 -8.34 -12.47 -3.55
N ILE A 206 -7.73 -11.66 -2.66
CA ILE A 206 -8.14 -11.56 -1.25
C ILE A 206 -9.59 -11.04 -1.17
N ILE A 207 -9.90 -9.99 -1.93
CA ILE A 207 -11.23 -9.37 -1.97
C ILE A 207 -12.27 -10.40 -2.44
N ILE A 208 -12.06 -11.05 -3.59
CA ILE A 208 -12.99 -12.05 -4.14
C ILE A 208 -13.18 -13.23 -3.18
N LYS A 209 -12.10 -13.70 -2.54
CA LYS A 209 -12.20 -14.78 -1.56
C LYS A 209 -13.02 -14.36 -0.34
N LYS A 210 -12.85 -13.13 0.15
CA LYS A 210 -13.62 -12.59 1.28
C LYS A 210 -15.08 -12.39 0.89
N PHE A 211 -15.36 -11.86 -0.29
CA PHE A 211 -16.71 -11.78 -0.86
C PHE A 211 -17.38 -13.15 -0.91
N ALA A 212 -16.74 -14.16 -1.50
CA ALA A 212 -17.30 -15.50 -1.61
C ALA A 212 -17.57 -16.16 -0.25
N ASN A 213 -16.70 -15.92 0.74
CA ASN A 213 -16.93 -16.47 2.09
C ASN A 213 -18.08 -15.75 2.80
N THR A 214 -18.08 -14.41 2.83
CA THR A 214 -19.04 -13.64 3.62
C THR A 214 -20.40 -13.52 2.95
N PHE A 215 -20.46 -13.09 1.68
CA PHE A 215 -21.73 -12.80 1.01
C PHE A 215 -22.45 -14.04 0.52
N ILE A 216 -21.70 -15.12 0.24
CA ILE A 216 -22.29 -16.37 -0.25
C ILE A 216 -22.38 -17.38 0.88
N LYS A 217 -21.26 -17.86 1.42
CA LYS A 217 -21.29 -19.00 2.36
C LYS A 217 -21.97 -18.65 3.69
N ASP A 218 -21.51 -17.60 4.36
CA ASP A 218 -22.05 -17.24 5.68
C ASP A 218 -23.53 -16.87 5.57
N ARG A 219 -23.91 -16.17 4.50
CA ARG A 219 -25.31 -15.80 4.23
C ARG A 219 -26.20 -17.00 3.97
N VAL A 220 -25.76 -17.97 3.16
CA VAL A 220 -26.48 -19.23 2.94
C VAL A 220 -26.64 -20.01 4.24
N LEU A 221 -25.59 -20.10 5.06
CA LEU A 221 -25.65 -20.78 6.37
C LEU A 221 -26.61 -20.09 7.33
N ASN A 222 -26.67 -18.76 7.32
CA ASN A 222 -27.60 -18.00 8.16
C ASN A 222 -29.06 -18.22 7.73
N ILE A 223 -29.34 -18.18 6.42
CA ILE A 223 -30.67 -18.49 5.87
C ILE A 223 -31.12 -19.93 6.22
N GLN A 224 -30.20 -20.89 6.19
CA GLN A 224 -30.49 -22.28 6.58
C GLN A 224 -30.80 -22.44 8.08
N LYS A 225 -30.23 -21.59 8.93
CA LYS A 225 -30.44 -21.61 10.39
C LYS A 225 -31.70 -20.85 10.81
N ASP A 226 -31.98 -19.74 10.15
CA ASP A 226 -33.14 -18.91 10.39
C ASP A 226 -33.70 -18.40 9.06
N PHE A 227 -34.82 -18.98 8.67
CA PHE A 227 -35.48 -18.69 7.40
C PHE A 227 -36.13 -17.30 7.37
N SER A 228 -36.35 -16.65 8.53
CA SER A 228 -36.96 -15.31 8.58
C SER A 228 -36.04 -14.20 8.06
N VAL A 229 -34.73 -14.47 7.96
CA VAL A 229 -33.72 -13.54 7.44
C VAL A 229 -33.82 -13.36 5.91
N LEU A 230 -34.61 -14.19 5.21
CA LEU A 230 -34.84 -14.12 3.76
C LEU A 230 -35.66 -12.91 3.31
N ASP A 231 -36.66 -12.49 4.10
CA ASP A 231 -37.59 -11.40 3.75
C ASP A 231 -36.88 -10.04 3.60
N GLU A 232 -35.70 -9.88 4.23
CA GLU A 232 -34.86 -8.68 4.10
C GLU A 232 -33.87 -8.75 2.93
N CYS A 233 -33.70 -9.92 2.28
CA CYS A 233 -32.50 -10.21 1.50
C CYS A 233 -32.70 -10.34 -0.02
N CYS A 234 -33.90 -10.66 -0.54
CA CYS A 234 -34.05 -10.86 -1.98
C CYS A 234 -35.50 -10.78 -2.49
N GLU A 235 -35.81 -9.75 -3.27
CA GLU A 235 -37.11 -9.62 -3.95
C GLU A 235 -37.44 -10.78 -4.90
N MET A 236 -36.42 -11.54 -5.34
CA MET A 236 -36.62 -12.70 -6.22
C MET A 236 -37.44 -13.81 -5.54
N TYR A 237 -37.47 -13.86 -4.21
CA TYR A 237 -38.28 -14.81 -3.44
C TYR A 237 -39.77 -14.45 -3.43
N ASN A 238 -40.12 -13.17 -3.63
CA ASN A 238 -41.51 -12.71 -3.72
C ASN A 238 -42.25 -13.31 -4.94
N TYR A 239 -41.52 -13.90 -5.90
CA TYR A 239 -42.10 -14.58 -7.06
C TYR A 239 -42.34 -16.08 -6.85
N THR A 240 -42.01 -16.61 -5.66
CA THR A 240 -42.18 -18.04 -5.32
C THR A 240 -43.33 -18.32 -4.34
N LEU A 241 -43.96 -17.27 -3.79
CA LEU A 241 -45.22 -17.32 -3.04
C LEU A 241 -46.42 -17.08 -3.97
#